data_AF-A0A7R9F4T9-F1
#
_entry.id   AF-A0A7R9F4T9-F1
#
_cell.length_a   1.000
_cell.length_b   1.000
_cell.length_c   1.000
_cell.angle_alpha   90.00
_cell.angle_beta   90.00
_cell.angle_gamma   90.00
#
_symmetry.space_group_name_H-M   'P 1'
#
loop_
_entity.id
_entity.type
_entity.pdbx_description
1 polymer ?
#
loop_
_entity_poly.entity_id
_entity_poly.type
_entity_poly.pdbx_seq_one_letter_code
_entity_poly.pdbx_strand_id
1 'polypeptide(L)'
;MGSNFTNDIYNWPVPLAQWADTLPTGLGCPDQNVIAGRMEYNFDKYDDSYITSYDTEYDYKSIMHYNGYAFSSNGQPTIQAISGDVSLGQIVEMTEKDIIKLEKMYGCRS
;
A
#
# COMPACT_ATOMS: atom_id res chain seq x y z
N MET A 1 -14.45 1.47 -24.57
CA MET A 1 -13.34 0.51 -24.49
C MET A 1 -13.27 0.09 -23.03
N GLY A 2 -13.88 -1.05 -22.71
CA GLY A 2 -13.97 -1.53 -21.33
C GLY A 2 -12.69 -2.28 -20.99
N SER A 3 -11.74 -1.59 -20.38
CA SER A 3 -10.72 -2.31 -19.62
C SER A 3 -11.38 -2.80 -18.33
N ASN A 4 -11.18 -4.07 -18.01
CA ASN A 4 -11.60 -4.60 -16.72
C ASN A 4 -10.71 -3.91 -15.68
N PHE A 5 -11.25 -2.88 -15.02
CA PHE A 5 -10.56 -2.11 -13.98
C PHE A 5 -9.86 -3.03 -12.96
N THR A 6 -10.44 -4.19 -12.69
CA THR A 6 -9.89 -5.23 -11.82
C THR A 6 -8.59 -5.86 -12.34
N ASN A 7 -8.44 -6.06 -13.65
CA ASN A 7 -7.21 -6.59 -14.25
C ASN A 7 -6.12 -5.52 -14.34
N ASP A 8 -6.50 -4.25 -14.49
CA ASP A 8 -5.55 -3.13 -14.56
C ASP A 8 -4.92 -2.84 -13.18
N ILE A 9 -5.66 -3.08 -12.10
CA ILE A 9 -5.18 -2.98 -10.71
C ILE A 9 -4.01 -3.95 -10.43
N TYR A 10 -4.06 -5.19 -10.93
CA TYR A 10 -2.99 -6.18 -10.73
C TYR A 10 -1.75 -5.94 -11.59
N ASN A 11 -1.89 -5.18 -12.69
CA ASN A 11 -0.81 -4.88 -13.62
C ASN A 11 -0.15 -3.52 -13.32
N TRP A 12 -0.57 -2.87 -12.23
CA TRP A 12 -0.05 -1.60 -11.79
C TRP A 12 1.31 -1.84 -11.10
N PRO A 13 2.44 -1.27 -11.57
CA PRO A 13 3.75 -1.38 -10.94
C PRO A 13 3.80 -0.48 -9.71
N VAL A 14 2.94 -0.78 -8.74
CA VAL A 14 2.86 -0.05 -7.50
C VAL A 14 3.03 -1.06 -6.38
N PRO A 15 4.27 -1.24 -5.87
CA PRO A 15 4.47 -2.09 -4.71
C PRO A 15 3.63 -1.58 -3.55
N LEU A 16 2.66 -2.39 -3.18
CA LEU A 16 1.66 -2.16 -2.12
C LEU A 16 2.29 -1.95 -0.73
N ALA A 17 3.59 -2.18 -0.63
CA ALA A 17 4.36 -2.22 0.62
C ALA A 17 5.44 -1.15 0.76
N GLN A 18 5.78 -0.42 -0.31
CA GLN A 18 6.86 0.59 -0.29
C GLN A 18 6.67 1.63 0.81
N TRP A 19 5.41 1.90 1.14
CA TRP A 19 5.02 3.00 2.00
C TRP A 19 4.28 2.56 3.26
N ALA A 20 4.19 1.25 3.50
CA ALA A 20 3.89 0.77 4.83
C ALA A 20 5.09 1.13 5.70
N ASP A 21 5.04 2.29 6.32
CA ASP A 21 6.00 2.68 7.32
C ASP A 21 5.85 1.73 8.51
N THR A 22 6.70 0.70 8.54
CA THR A 22 6.95 -0.12 9.72
C THR A 22 7.36 0.80 10.87
N LEU A 23 6.69 0.65 12.01
CA LEU A 23 6.81 1.47 13.21
C LEU A 23 8.25 1.87 13.60
N PRO A 24 8.44 3.02 14.29
CA PRO A 24 9.70 3.35 14.92
C PRO A 24 10.09 2.22 15.87
N THR A 25 11.31 1.72 15.71
CA THR A 25 11.94 0.73 16.58
C THR A 25 11.82 1.16 18.05
N GLY A 26 10.88 0.59 18.81
CA GLY A 26 10.65 1.00 20.20
C GLY A 26 9.42 0.37 20.86
N LEU A 27 8.40 0.00 20.09
CA LEU A 27 7.39 -1.01 20.43
C LEU A 27 7.71 -2.24 19.58
N GLY A 28 7.52 -3.46 20.10
CA GLY A 28 8.00 -4.71 19.49
C GLY A 28 7.88 -4.75 17.97
N CYS A 29 8.94 -5.22 17.30
CA CYS A 29 9.07 -5.16 15.85
C CYS A 29 7.80 -5.75 15.15
N PRO A 30 7.16 -5.01 14.22
CA PRO A 30 5.93 -5.47 13.53
C PRO A 30 6.12 -6.77 12.75
N ASP A 31 7.35 -7.09 12.37
CA ASP A 31 7.73 -8.34 11.72
C ASP A 31 7.32 -9.59 12.53
N GLN A 32 7.29 -9.50 13.87
CA GLN A 32 6.87 -10.58 14.75
C GLN A 32 5.36 -10.87 14.65
N ASN A 33 4.58 -9.89 14.18
CA ASN A 33 3.14 -10.06 13.98
C ASN A 33 2.83 -10.63 12.60
N VAL A 34 3.78 -10.72 11.67
CA VAL A 34 3.55 -11.28 10.33
C VAL A 34 3.63 -12.81 10.36
N ILE A 35 2.88 -13.49 9.50
CA ILE A 35 2.98 -14.94 9.30
C ILE A 35 4.39 -15.28 8.80
N ALA A 36 5.19 -15.87 9.70
CA ALA A 36 6.60 -16.16 9.47
C ALA A 36 6.83 -17.22 8.37
N GLY A 37 7.91 -17.02 7.60
CA GLY A 37 8.41 -17.87 6.53
C GLY A 37 7.57 -17.88 5.26
N ARG A 38 6.56 -17.00 5.14
CA ARG A 38 5.59 -17.04 4.03
C ARG A 38 4.98 -15.71 3.63
N MET A 39 4.92 -14.71 4.51
CA MET A 39 4.17 -13.48 4.21
C MET A 39 4.99 -12.21 4.37
N GLU A 40 6.23 -12.31 4.84
CA GLU A 40 7.14 -11.18 5.05
C GLU A 40 7.46 -10.46 3.74
N TYR A 41 7.57 -11.20 2.64
CA TYR A 41 7.83 -10.62 1.32
C TYR A 41 6.74 -9.63 0.86
N ASN A 42 5.52 -9.71 1.42
CA ASN A 42 4.46 -8.75 1.12
C ASN A 42 4.73 -7.36 1.74
N PHE A 43 5.78 -7.21 2.55
CA PHE A 43 6.20 -5.95 3.16
C PHE A 43 7.54 -5.44 2.60
N ASP A 44 8.09 -6.10 1.57
CA ASP A 44 9.35 -5.71 0.96
C ASP A 44 9.20 -4.34 0.26
N LYS A 45 10.15 -3.44 0.55
CA LYS A 45 10.26 -2.15 -0.12
C LYS A 45 11.09 -2.32 -1.39
N TYR A 46 10.63 -1.73 -2.47
CA TYR A 46 11.39 -1.68 -3.72
C TYR A 46 12.20 -0.40 -3.74
N ASP A 47 13.17 -0.27 -4.63
CA ASP A 47 13.88 0.99 -4.83
C ASP A 47 13.28 1.78 -6.01
N ASP A 48 13.64 3.06 -6.10
CA ASP A 48 13.13 3.99 -7.12
C ASP A 48 13.48 3.59 -8.57
N SER A 49 14.39 2.63 -8.78
CA SER A 49 14.68 2.08 -10.12
C SER A 49 13.61 1.11 -10.61
N TYR A 50 12.82 0.52 -9.71
CA TYR A 50 11.72 -0.38 -10.06
C TYR A 50 10.37 0.34 -10.06
N ILE A 51 10.23 1.40 -9.26
CA ILE A 51 8.92 1.97 -8.93
C ILE A 51 9.00 3.50 -8.87
N THR A 52 7.91 4.17 -9.25
CA THR A 52 7.85 5.64 -9.21
C THR A 52 6.59 6.13 -8.50
N SER A 53 6.73 7.19 -7.72
CA SER A 53 5.61 7.86 -7.06
C SER A 53 4.81 8.75 -8.01
N TYR A 54 5.35 9.05 -9.21
CA TYR A 54 4.83 10.06 -10.12
C TYR A 54 4.57 11.41 -9.42
N ASP A 55 5.40 11.80 -8.45
CA ASP A 55 5.21 13.04 -7.68
C ASP A 55 3.83 13.11 -7.00
N THR A 56 3.34 11.97 -6.53
CA THR A 56 2.13 11.86 -5.72
C THR A 56 2.55 11.42 -4.31
N GLU A 57 2.14 12.19 -3.31
CA GLU A 57 2.39 11.89 -1.90
C GLU A 57 1.75 10.56 -1.47
N TYR A 58 2.21 10.03 -0.34
CA TYR A 58 1.60 8.84 0.24
C TYR A 58 0.13 9.04 0.60
N ASP A 59 -0.65 7.99 0.41
CA ASP A 59 -2.07 7.96 0.69
C ASP A 59 -2.45 6.74 1.53
N TYR A 60 -2.63 6.98 2.83
CA TYR A 60 -3.11 5.98 3.79
C TYR A 60 -4.49 5.38 3.45
N LYS A 61 -5.28 6.09 2.64
CA LYS A 61 -6.62 5.69 2.21
C LYS A 61 -6.65 5.17 0.78
N SER A 62 -5.50 5.02 0.12
CA SER A 62 -5.44 4.43 -1.21
C SER A 62 -6.18 3.09 -1.23
N ILE A 63 -6.93 2.81 -2.29
CA ILE A 63 -7.61 1.52 -2.47
C ILE A 63 -6.62 0.34 -2.52
N MET A 64 -5.35 0.65 -2.79
CA MET A 64 -4.24 -0.30 -2.87
C MET A 64 -3.56 -0.54 -1.51
N HIS A 65 -3.87 0.26 -0.48
CA HIS A 65 -3.25 0.15 0.83
C HIS A 65 -3.79 -1.09 1.57
N TYR A 66 -2.92 -1.90 2.18
CA TYR A 66 -3.36 -3.00 3.03
C TYR A 66 -4.07 -2.51 4.30
N ASN A 67 -4.99 -3.31 4.85
CA ASN A 67 -5.52 -3.02 6.18
C ASN A 67 -4.42 -3.20 7.26
N GLY A 68 -4.64 -2.62 8.43
CA GLY A 68 -3.66 -2.63 9.53
C GLY A 68 -3.32 -4.02 10.09
N TYR A 69 -4.08 -5.06 9.77
CA TYR A 69 -3.94 -6.43 10.28
C TYR A 69 -3.56 -7.43 9.19
N ALA A 70 -3.18 -6.95 7.99
CA ALA A 70 -2.89 -7.79 6.86
C ALA A 70 -1.75 -8.77 7.20
N PHE A 71 -1.93 -10.04 6.86
CA PHE A 71 -0.95 -11.10 7.11
C PHE A 71 -0.55 -11.28 8.58
N SER A 72 -1.41 -10.87 9.52
CA SER A 72 -1.16 -11.05 10.94
C SER A 72 -1.20 -12.54 11.35
N SER A 73 -0.23 -12.97 12.16
CA SER A 73 -0.10 -14.32 12.72
C SER A 73 -0.79 -14.46 14.07
N ASN A 74 -1.01 -13.35 14.77
CA ASN A 74 -1.44 -13.30 16.17
C ASN A 74 -2.62 -12.35 16.41
N GLY A 75 -3.23 -11.82 15.34
CA GLY A 75 -4.32 -10.85 15.40
C GLY A 75 -3.89 -9.45 15.84
N GLN A 76 -2.59 -9.20 16.01
CA GLN A 76 -2.05 -7.86 16.28
C GLN A 76 -1.81 -7.11 14.96
N PRO A 77 -1.80 -5.76 15.00
CA PRO A 77 -1.51 -4.96 13.82
C PRO A 77 -0.13 -5.26 13.23
N THR A 78 -0.06 -5.36 11.91
CA THR A 78 1.17 -5.46 11.12
C THR A 78 1.53 -4.12 10.47
N ILE A 79 0.55 -3.24 10.25
CA ILE A 79 0.73 -1.89 9.70
C ILE A 79 0.02 -0.88 10.59
N GLN A 80 0.70 0.21 10.93
CA GLN A 80 0.14 1.32 11.69
C GLN A 80 0.59 2.63 11.07
N ALA A 81 -0.34 3.58 10.92
CA ALA A 81 0.00 4.92 10.43
C ALA A 81 0.92 5.64 11.42
N ILE A 82 1.98 6.28 10.93
CA ILE A 82 2.86 7.12 11.77
C ILE A 82 2.10 8.34 12.29
N SER A 83 1.23 8.90 11.45
CA SER A 83 0.52 10.15 11.72
C SER A 83 -0.95 9.90 12.04
N GLY A 84 -1.27 9.84 13.34
CA GLY A 84 -2.64 9.84 13.85
C GLY A 84 -3.42 8.53 13.64
N ASP A 85 -4.67 8.55 14.10
CA ASP A 85 -5.59 7.42 13.97
C ASP A 85 -6.28 7.45 12.60
N VAL A 86 -5.58 6.94 11.58
CA VAL A 86 -6.12 6.79 10.23
C VAL A 86 -6.61 5.36 10.01
N SER A 87 -7.84 5.22 9.50
CA SER A 87 -8.36 3.91 9.07
C SER A 87 -7.67 3.48 7.77
N LEU A 88 -7.05 2.31 7.80
CA LEU A 88 -6.27 1.74 6.68
C LEU A 88 -7.07 0.62 5.98
N GLY A 89 -6.82 0.44 4.68
CA GLY A 89 -7.33 -0.70 3.91
C GLY A 89 -8.79 -0.61 3.51
N GLN A 90 -9.27 0.59 3.19
CA GLN A 90 -10.56 0.76 2.56
C GLN A 90 -10.52 0.21 1.12
N ILE A 91 -11.63 -0.37 0.65
CA ILE A 91 -11.76 -0.96 -0.69
C ILE A 91 -12.99 -0.43 -1.44
N VAL A 92 -13.56 0.68 -0.99
CA VAL A 92 -14.86 1.20 -1.46
C VAL A 92 -14.70 2.03 -2.71
N GLU A 93 -13.74 2.97 -2.69
CA GLU A 93 -13.55 3.93 -3.77
C GLU A 93 -12.08 4.28 -3.94
N MET A 94 -11.72 4.77 -5.12
CA MET A 94 -10.40 5.33 -5.36
C MET A 94 -10.32 6.72 -4.75
N THR A 95 -9.18 7.05 -4.15
CA THR A 95 -8.95 8.41 -3.70
C THR A 95 -8.58 9.31 -4.89
N GLU A 96 -8.63 10.62 -4.68
CA GLU A 96 -8.13 11.58 -5.67
C GLU A 96 -6.65 11.32 -6.00
N LYS A 97 -5.84 10.92 -5.02
CA LYS A 97 -4.42 10.58 -5.22
C LYS A 97 -4.24 9.32 -6.07
N ASP A 98 -5.08 8.29 -5.89
CA ASP A 98 -5.09 7.09 -6.74
C ASP A 98 -5.36 7.47 -8.21
N ILE A 99 -6.36 8.32 -8.44
CA ILE A 99 -6.77 8.78 -9.77
C ILE A 99 -5.65 9.60 -10.43
N ILE A 100 -5.09 10.59 -9.72
CA ILE A 100 -3.99 11.42 -10.23
C ILE A 100 -2.78 10.55 -10.59
N LYS A 101 -2.47 9.54 -9.77
CA LYS A 101 -1.36 8.62 -10.07
C LYS A 101 -1.61 7.81 -11.34
N LEU A 102 -2.83 7.32 -11.55
CA LEU A 102 -3.22 6.63 -12.79
C LEU A 102 -3.09 7.54 -14.01
N GLU A 103 -3.61 8.76 -13.92
CA GLU A 103 -3.55 9.75 -15.00
C GLU A 103 -2.10 10.05 -15.40
N LYS A 104 -1.22 10.28 -14.42
CA LYS A 104 0.22 10.49 -14.66
C LYS A 104 0.91 9.28 -15.25
N MET A 105 0.54 8.07 -14.82
CA MET A 105 1.14 6.83 -15.32
C MET A 105 0.76 6.55 -16.78
N TYR A 106 -0.51 6.70 -17.13
CA TYR A 106 -1.02 6.36 -18.47
C TYR A 106 -1.04 7.55 -19.44
N GLY A 107 -0.72 8.76 -18.97
CA GLY A 107 -0.73 9.98 -19.79
C GLY A 107 -2.14 10.46 -20.15
N CYS A 108 -3.15 10.02 -19.41
CA CYS A 108 -4.52 10.46 -19.60
C CYS A 108 -4.72 11.82 -18.94
N ARG A 109 -5.30 12.78 -19.66
CA ARG A 109 -5.91 13.97 -19.05
C ARG A 109 -7.42 13.73 -19.05
N SER A 110 -8.04 13.81 -17.88
CA SER A 110 -9.50 13.88 -17.76
C SER A 110 -10.06 15.16 -18.38
#